data_AF-A0A6N0GU85-F1
#
_entry.id   AF-A0A6N0GU85-F1
#
_cell.length_a   1.000
_cell.length_b   1.000
_cell.length_c   1.000
_cell.angle_alpha   90.00
_cell.angle_beta   90.00
_cell.angle_gamma   90.00
#
_symmetry.space_group_name_H-M   'P 1'
#
loop_
_entity.id
_entity.type
_entity.pdbx_description
1 polymer ?
#
loop_
_entity_poly.entity_id
_entity_poly.type
_entity_poly.pdbx_seq_one_letter_code
_entity_poly.pdbx_strand_id
1 'polypeptide(L)'
;QPNYPYPHLIINSYGADATRMFLVNSPIVRGDNLRFREEGVREVVSRVLLPWLNSFRFFLGQAALYKKTTGLDFRYNPHAPVSN
;
A
#
# COMPACT_ATOMS: atom_id res chain seq x y z
N GLN A 1 14.58 28.50 -2.74
CA GLN A 1 13.34 28.25 -3.51
C GLN A 1 12.68 27.03 -2.89
N PRO A 2 11.38 27.06 -2.56
CA PRO A 2 10.73 25.91 -1.92
C PRO A 2 10.64 24.74 -2.89
N ASN A 3 11.13 23.57 -2.49
CA ASN A 3 11.23 22.32 -3.26
C ASN A 3 9.90 21.53 -3.35
N TYR A 4 8.75 22.19 -3.24
CA TYR A 4 7.46 21.51 -3.33
C TYR A 4 6.55 22.15 -4.38
N PRO A 5 6.04 21.36 -5.35
CA PRO A 5 5.00 21.84 -6.24
C PRO A 5 3.75 22.19 -5.43
N TYR A 6 3.11 23.31 -5.77
CA TYR A 6 1.98 23.81 -5.00
C TYR A 6 0.82 22.78 -4.96
N PRO A 7 0.23 22.52 -3.78
CA PRO A 7 -0.73 21.43 -3.59
C PRO A 7 -2.00 21.52 -4.47
N HIS A 8 -2.40 22.73 -4.87
CA HIS A 8 -3.58 22.95 -5.71
C HIS A 8 -3.41 22.36 -7.13
N LEU A 9 -2.18 22.28 -7.65
CA LEU A 9 -1.88 21.70 -8.95
C LEU A 9 -2.05 20.17 -8.93
N ILE A 10 -1.62 19.51 -7.87
CA ILE A 10 -1.71 18.04 -7.75
C ILE A 10 -3.17 17.60 -7.62
N ILE A 11 -3.97 18.32 -6.83
CA ILE A 11 -5.39 18.01 -6.61
C ILE A 11 -6.19 18.17 -7.92
N ASN A 12 -5.95 19.24 -8.68
CA ASN A 12 -6.67 19.46 -9.95
C ASN A 12 -6.23 18.51 -11.07
N SER A 13 -4.96 18.09 -11.10
CA SER A 13 -4.44 17.23 -12.17
C SER A 13 -4.68 15.73 -11.94
N TYR A 14 -4.69 15.28 -10.68
CA TYR A 14 -4.72 13.84 -10.35
C TYR A 14 -5.87 13.43 -9.41
N GLY A 15 -6.63 14.39 -8.89
CA GLY A 15 -7.74 14.15 -7.98
C GLY A 15 -7.31 13.92 -6.51
N ALA A 16 -8.31 13.86 -5.64
CA ALA A 16 -8.10 13.77 -4.19
C ALA A 16 -7.43 12.46 -3.75
N ASP A 17 -7.65 11.36 -4.48
CA ASP A 17 -7.10 10.04 -4.13
C ASP A 17 -5.59 9.95 -4.40
N ALA A 18 -5.13 10.47 -5.54
CA ALA A 18 -3.71 10.59 -5.84
C ALA A 18 -2.97 11.49 -4.84
N THR A 19 -3.63 12.52 -4.34
CA THR A 19 -3.07 13.41 -3.30
C THR A 19 -2.90 12.66 -1.96
N ARG A 20 -3.88 11.83 -1.55
CA ARG A 20 -3.74 10.98 -0.36
C ARG A 20 -2.62 9.97 -0.53
N MET A 21 -2.54 9.33 -1.70
CA MET A 21 -1.51 8.33 -2.00
C MET A 21 -0.11 8.94 -2.05
N PHE A 22 0.02 10.18 -2.52
CA PHE A 22 1.25 10.97 -2.47
C PHE A 22 1.64 11.32 -1.02
N LEU A 23 0.70 11.77 -0.19
CA LEU A 23 0.97 12.10 1.22
C LEU A 23 1.36 10.88 2.06
N VAL A 24 0.70 9.73 1.84
CA VAL A 24 0.99 8.48 2.57
C VAL A 24 2.36 7.90 2.20
N ASN A 25 2.78 8.04 0.94
CA ASN A 25 4.06 7.51 0.46
C ASN A 25 5.19 8.55 0.44
N SER A 26 4.90 9.80 0.74
CA SER A 26 5.90 10.88 0.72
C SER A 26 6.79 10.79 1.96
N PRO A 27 8.13 10.94 1.81
CA PRO A 27 9.07 10.98 2.92
C PRO A 27 8.87 12.21 3.85
N ILE A 28 7.99 13.16 3.49
CA ILE A 28 7.61 14.31 4.33
C ILE A 28 7.13 13.89 5.72
N VAL A 29 6.47 12.74 5.84
CA VAL A 29 5.90 12.27 7.12
C VAL A 29 6.96 11.66 8.06
N ARG A 30 8.20 11.43 7.57
CA ARG A 30 9.28 10.81 8.35
C ARG A 30 10.34 11.79 8.86
N GLY A 31 10.20 13.10 8.61
CA GLY A 31 11.04 14.14 9.24
C GLY A 31 12.53 14.11 8.89
N ASP A 32 12.95 13.29 7.91
CA ASP A 32 14.36 13.16 7.53
C ASP A 32 14.72 14.05 6.33
N ASN A 33 15.92 14.63 6.38
CA ASN A 33 16.48 15.50 5.33
C ASN A 33 16.93 14.65 4.12
N LEU A 34 15.97 14.06 3.41
CA LEU A 34 16.26 13.25 2.23
C LEU A 34 16.57 14.17 1.05
N ARG A 35 17.80 14.11 0.53
CA ARG A 35 18.08 14.52 -0.85
C ARG A 35 17.15 13.70 -1.75
N PHE A 36 16.06 14.32 -2.21
CA PHE A 36 15.03 13.69 -3.02
C PHE A 36 15.66 13.15 -4.31
N ARG A 37 16.01 11.87 -4.32
CA ARG A 37 16.34 11.12 -5.53
C ARG A 37 15.17 10.19 -5.77
N GLU A 38 14.33 10.58 -6.74
CA GLU A 38 13.14 9.86 -7.15
C GLU A 38 13.41 8.37 -7.44
N GLU A 39 14.61 8.07 -7.95
CA GLU A 39 15.11 6.70 -8.18
C GLU A 39 15.19 5.85 -6.90
N GLY A 40 15.64 6.42 -5.78
CA GLY A 40 15.79 5.69 -4.51
C GLY A 40 14.44 5.38 -3.86
N VAL A 41 13.45 6.25 -4.05
CA VAL A 41 12.08 6.01 -3.55
C VAL A 41 11.45 4.85 -4.32
N ARG A 42 11.61 4.80 -5.64
CA ARG A 42 11.10 3.69 -6.47
C ARG A 42 11.70 2.35 -6.06
N GLU A 43 12.99 2.31 -5.72
CA GLU A 43 13.66 1.09 -5.27
C GLU A 43 13.12 0.60 -3.92
N VAL A 44 13.01 1.50 -2.92
CA VAL A 44 12.48 1.16 -1.60
C VAL A 44 11.02 0.71 -1.69
N VAL A 45 10.21 1.43 -2.47
CA VAL A 45 8.81 1.09 -2.70
C VAL A 45 8.71 -0.27 -3.40
N SER A 46 9.54 -0.55 -4.41
CA SER A 46 9.56 -1.86 -5.07
C SER A 46 9.97 -2.99 -4.11
N ARG A 47 10.98 -2.76 -3.26
CA ARG A 47 11.45 -3.74 -2.25
C ARG A 47 10.39 -4.06 -1.19
N VAL A 48 9.48 -3.14 -0.89
CA VAL A 48 8.41 -3.35 0.11
C VAL A 48 7.11 -3.85 -0.55
N LEU A 49 6.71 -3.24 -1.66
CA LEU A 49 5.47 -3.58 -2.36
C LEU A 49 5.53 -4.95 -3.04
N LEU A 50 6.69 -5.38 -3.55
CA LEU A 50 6.81 -6.70 -4.20
C LEU A 50 6.58 -7.86 -3.21
N PRO A 51 7.25 -7.92 -2.04
CA PRO A 51 6.92 -8.90 -1.00
C PRO A 51 5.47 -8.80 -0.54
N TRP A 52 4.95 -7.58 -0.37
CA TRP A 52 3.57 -7.38 0.09
C TRP A 52 2.54 -7.91 -0.91
N LEU A 53 2.75 -7.64 -2.20
CA LEU A 53 1.93 -8.17 -3.28
C LEU A 53 2.05 -9.70 -3.37
N ASN A 54 3.24 -10.26 -3.17
CA ASN A 54 3.43 -11.71 -3.12
C ASN A 54 2.65 -12.35 -1.96
N SER A 55 2.71 -11.77 -0.75
CA SER A 55 1.92 -12.24 0.40
C SER A 55 0.42 -12.14 0.14
N PHE A 56 -0.05 -11.05 -0.46
CA PHE A 56 -1.46 -10.88 -0.82
C PHE A 56 -1.93 -11.91 -1.86
N ARG A 57 -1.13 -12.15 -2.91
CA ARG A 57 -1.41 -13.17 -3.92
C ARG A 57 -1.46 -14.57 -3.32
N PHE A 58 -0.52 -14.89 -2.43
CA PHE A 58 -0.51 -16.15 -1.70
C PHE A 58 -1.79 -16.33 -0.88
N PHE A 59 -2.19 -15.31 -0.13
CA PHE A 59 -3.42 -15.33 0.66
C PHE A 59 -4.67 -15.59 -0.20
N LEU A 60 -4.81 -14.89 -1.34
CA LEU A 60 -5.93 -15.11 -2.26
C LEU A 60 -5.96 -16.55 -2.78
N GLY A 61 -4.79 -17.11 -3.12
CA GLY A 61 -4.67 -18.51 -3.53
C GLY A 61 -5.12 -19.49 -2.45
N GLN A 62 -4.73 -19.26 -1.20
CA GLN A 62 -5.15 -20.09 -0.06
C GLN A 62 -6.67 -19.98 0.21
N ALA A 63 -7.24 -18.77 0.13
CA ALA A 63 -8.68 -18.58 0.26
C ALA A 63 -9.47 -19.31 -0.84
N ALA A 64 -8.97 -19.29 -2.08
CA ALA A 64 -9.57 -20.03 -3.19
C ALA A 64 -9.45 -21.56 -3.00
N LEU A 65 -8.30 -22.03 -2.51
CA LEU A 65 -8.10 -23.45 -2.20
C LEU A 65 -9.03 -23.91 -1.09
N TYR A 66 -9.15 -23.13 -0.01
CA TYR A 66 -10.06 -23.40 1.10
C TYR A 66 -11.51 -23.55 0.63
N LYS A 67 -11.95 -22.68 -0.28
CA LYS A 67 -13.27 -22.80 -0.90
C LYS A 67 -13.43 -24.10 -1.68
N LYS A 68 -12.41 -24.50 -2.44
CA LYS A 68 -12.44 -25.74 -3.23
C LYS A 68 -12.45 -27.00 -2.36
N THR A 69 -11.72 -27.03 -1.26
CA THR A 69 -11.61 -28.22 -0.39
C THR A 69 -12.78 -28.37 0.57
N THR A 70 -13.28 -27.26 1.10
CA THR A 70 -14.28 -27.26 2.19
C THR A 70 -15.67 -26.90 1.69
N GLY A 71 -15.79 -26.33 0.49
CA GLY A 71 -17.05 -25.79 -0.03
C GLY A 71 -17.52 -24.50 0.66
N LEU A 72 -16.78 -24.00 1.64
CA LEU A 72 -17.09 -22.81 2.43
C LEU A 72 -16.34 -21.59 1.91
N ASP A 73 -17.04 -20.45 1.82
CA ASP A 73 -16.39 -19.18 1.52
C ASP A 73 -15.54 -18.71 2.70
N PHE A 74 -14.33 -18.24 2.42
CA PHE A 74 -13.55 -17.51 3.42
C PHE A 74 -14.24 -16.18 3.73
N ARG A 75 -14.80 -16.05 4.93
CA ARG A 75 -15.46 -14.82 5.41
C ARG A 75 -14.88 -14.41 6.75
N TYR A 76 -14.65 -13.13 6.91
CA TYR A 76 -14.27 -12.57 8.20
C TYR A 76 -15.42 -12.76 9.19
N ASN A 77 -15.12 -13.38 10.34
CA ASN A 77 -16.06 -13.56 11.44
C ASN A 77 -15.57 -12.74 12.66
N PRO A 78 -16.23 -11.64 13.02
CA PRO A 78 -15.84 -10.79 14.14
C PRO A 78 -15.98 -11.46 15.52
N HIS A 79 -16.73 -12.56 15.61
CA HIS A 79 -16.93 -13.34 16.84
C HIS A 79 -16.15 -14.66 16.84
N ALA A 80 -15.22 -14.85 15.90
CA ALA A 80 -14.41 -16.06 15.88
C ALA A 80 -13.54 -16.14 17.15
N PRO A 81 -13.42 -17.32 17.78
CA PRO A 81 -12.47 -17.51 18.87
C PRO A 81 -11.05 -17.26 18.34
N VAL A 82 -10.19 -16.69 19.18
CA VAL A 82 -8.78 -16.44 18.83
C VAL A 82 -8.13 -17.80 18.55
N SER A 83 -7.42 -17.93 17.43
CA SER A 83 -6.63 -19.13 17.19
C SER A 83 -5.55 -19.22 18.27
N ASN A 84 -5.48 -20.34 18.99
CA ASN A 84 -4.41 -20.65 19.94
C ASN A 84 -3.05 -20.73 19.26
#